data_AF-A0A3D1SR40-F1
#
_entry.id   AF-A0A3D1SR40-F1
#
_cell.length_a   1.000
_cell.length_b   1.000
_cell.length_c   1.000
_cell.angle_alpha   90.00
_cell.angle_beta   90.00
_cell.angle_gamma   90.00
#
_symmetry.space_group_name_H-M   'P 1'
#
loop_
_entity.id
_entity.type
_entity.pdbx_description
1 polymer ?
#
loop_
_entity_poly.entity_id
_entity_poly.type
_entity_poly.pdbx_seq_one_letter_code
_entity_poly.pdbx_strand_id
1 'polypeptide(L)'
;EQERFLRHFYHAFKHLPSVQVEKVTRATKSQIIRIYETLIKREASTIFEELTSKAILYGTLLRPPENFSTLLVRDLTELQRIGAASAYQILLFLFSLPNEQLQPENFLAEAVNLLCRYHVRRNVTDTPATRDLDPAAIELIEACVETIKQHGSLTLETFTRLLVEGKRRPASLERLRAALEGSIYAENAGMARYLLIQLDLLHHTREYQPDLWARDDKERFIWTIEHVLPQAEKLPQHWIQMICAGDPVEASAVQEKYVNRLGNLTLSGYNSDLATSSFEKKQQLSKDRTFLGHKINIGYRNGLALNNLPFMLGDNTFSLATAPTWSAEMIEARTKAMVNLLLEANKLPGE
;
A
#
# COMPACT_ATOMS: atom_id res chain seq x y z
N GLU A 1 -18.38 -8.22 1.28
CA GLU A 1 -17.63 -8.25 2.56
C GLU A 1 -17.98 -9.47 3.41
N GLN A 2 -19.26 -9.78 3.61
CA GLN A 2 -19.72 -10.94 4.41
C GLN A 2 -19.10 -12.28 3.99
N GLU A 3 -19.07 -12.58 2.68
CA GLU A 3 -18.44 -13.80 2.15
C GLU A 3 -16.95 -13.91 2.48
N ARG A 4 -16.21 -12.79 2.44
CA ARG A 4 -14.78 -12.74 2.75
C ARG A 4 -14.55 -13.03 4.23
N PHE A 5 -15.35 -12.43 5.12
CA PHE A 5 -15.29 -12.71 6.55
C PHE A 5 -15.46 -14.21 6.83
N LEU A 6 -16.47 -14.84 6.23
CA LEU A 6 -16.71 -16.29 6.42
C LEU A 6 -15.52 -17.15 5.96
N ARG A 7 -14.82 -16.77 4.89
CA ARG A 7 -13.59 -17.47 4.50
C ARG A 7 -12.47 -17.25 5.52
N HIS A 8 -12.22 -16.01 5.89
CA HIS A 8 -11.16 -15.66 6.84
C HIS A 8 -11.37 -16.27 8.21
N PHE A 9 -12.62 -16.32 8.71
CA PHE A 9 -12.96 -17.03 9.94
C PHE A 9 -12.55 -18.49 9.85
N TYR A 10 -12.98 -19.19 8.79
CA TYR A 10 -12.63 -20.60 8.62
C TYR A 10 -11.12 -20.79 8.51
N HIS A 11 -10.43 -19.97 7.71
CA HIS A 11 -8.98 -20.04 7.55
C HIS A 11 -8.24 -19.82 8.87
N ALA A 12 -8.68 -18.84 9.67
CA ALA A 12 -8.08 -18.50 10.95
C ALA A 12 -8.30 -19.59 12.00
N PHE A 13 -9.46 -20.25 12.02
CA PHE A 13 -9.88 -21.10 13.13
C PHE A 13 -10.01 -22.60 12.80
N LYS A 14 -9.80 -23.04 11.56
CA LYS A 14 -9.88 -24.48 11.19
C LYS A 14 -8.89 -25.40 11.93
N HIS A 15 -7.90 -24.84 12.62
CA HIS A 15 -7.00 -25.58 13.49
C HIS A 15 -7.72 -26.07 14.77
N LEU A 16 -8.87 -25.47 15.12
CA LEU A 16 -9.72 -25.91 16.22
C LEU A 16 -10.61 -27.07 15.76
N PRO A 17 -10.69 -28.19 16.53
CA PRO A 17 -11.56 -29.32 16.19
C PRO A 17 -13.02 -28.92 15.98
N SER A 18 -13.51 -27.91 16.71
CA SER A 18 -14.88 -27.39 16.59
C SER A 18 -15.17 -26.76 15.22
N VAL A 19 -14.17 -26.15 14.57
CA VAL A 19 -14.30 -25.45 13.29
C VAL A 19 -13.77 -26.27 12.10
N GLN A 20 -12.95 -27.30 12.36
CA GLN A 20 -12.38 -28.12 11.29
C GLN A 20 -13.46 -28.90 10.52
N VAL A 21 -13.40 -28.85 9.18
CA VAL A 21 -14.24 -29.67 8.28
C VAL A 21 -13.35 -30.61 7.47
N GLU A 22 -13.69 -31.90 7.49
CA GLU A 22 -12.92 -32.96 6.83
C GLU A 22 -12.75 -32.70 5.33
N LYS A 23 -11.53 -32.91 4.82
CA LYS A 23 -11.14 -32.71 3.40
C LYS A 23 -11.26 -31.27 2.90
N VAL A 24 -11.45 -30.28 3.79
CA VAL A 24 -11.51 -28.86 3.44
C VAL A 24 -10.32 -28.11 4.03
N THR A 25 -9.23 -28.02 3.26
CA THR A 25 -8.00 -27.35 3.69
C THR A 25 -8.05 -25.82 3.60
N ARG A 26 -8.90 -25.29 2.71
CA ARG A 26 -9.12 -23.85 2.48
C ARG A 26 -10.57 -23.61 2.11
N ALA A 27 -11.22 -22.61 2.71
CA ALA A 27 -12.54 -22.15 2.26
C ALA A 27 -12.44 -21.38 0.94
N THR A 28 -13.25 -21.78 -0.04
CA THR A 28 -13.49 -21.07 -1.31
C THR A 28 -14.96 -20.71 -1.43
N LYS A 29 -15.34 -19.81 -2.33
CA LYS A 29 -16.73 -19.38 -2.54
C LYS A 29 -17.69 -20.57 -2.69
N SER A 30 -17.30 -21.59 -3.46
CA SER A 30 -18.12 -22.78 -3.70
C SER A 30 -18.23 -23.72 -2.50
N GLN A 31 -17.34 -23.60 -1.51
CA GLN A 31 -17.31 -24.47 -0.34
C GLN A 31 -17.99 -23.85 0.89
N ILE A 32 -18.21 -22.53 0.93
CA ILE A 32 -18.72 -21.82 2.12
C ILE A 32 -20.02 -22.44 2.63
N ILE A 33 -21.01 -22.67 1.74
CA ILE A 33 -22.29 -23.26 2.14
C ILE A 33 -22.07 -24.62 2.81
N ARG A 34 -21.32 -25.52 2.17
CA ARG A 34 -21.00 -26.84 2.72
C ARG A 34 -20.29 -26.77 4.07
N ILE A 35 -19.32 -25.86 4.21
CA ILE A 35 -18.56 -25.68 5.46
C ILE A 35 -19.53 -25.31 6.58
N TYR A 36 -20.30 -24.24 6.40
CA TYR A 36 -21.14 -23.73 7.48
C TYR A 36 -22.36 -24.61 7.75
N GLU A 37 -22.94 -25.29 6.75
CA GLU A 37 -23.92 -26.34 7.00
C GLU A 37 -23.36 -27.47 7.88
N THR A 38 -22.10 -27.87 7.65
CA THR A 38 -21.46 -28.92 8.44
C THR A 38 -21.25 -28.47 9.88
N LEU A 39 -20.81 -27.22 10.08
CA LEU A 39 -20.58 -26.66 11.42
C LEU A 39 -21.89 -26.45 12.19
N ILE A 40 -22.93 -25.94 11.53
CA ILE A 40 -24.26 -25.74 12.12
C ILE A 40 -24.88 -27.09 12.54
N LYS A 41 -24.76 -28.13 11.70
CA LYS A 41 -25.25 -29.48 12.04
C LYS A 41 -24.48 -30.11 13.20
N ARG A 42 -23.23 -29.71 13.43
CA ARG A 42 -22.38 -30.23 14.52
C ARG A 42 -22.76 -29.58 15.85
N GLU A 43 -22.74 -28.26 15.91
CA GLU A 43 -23.19 -27.47 17.07
C GLU A 43 -23.53 -26.05 16.60
N ALA A 44 -24.82 -25.79 16.41
CA ALA A 44 -25.33 -24.51 15.91
C ALA A 44 -25.05 -23.35 16.87
N SER A 45 -25.30 -23.51 18.17
CA SER A 45 -25.14 -22.46 19.17
C SER A 45 -23.69 -22.02 19.25
N THR A 46 -22.76 -22.98 19.37
CA THR A 46 -21.32 -22.67 19.46
C THR A 46 -20.81 -21.96 18.21
N ILE A 47 -21.19 -22.42 17.00
CA ILE A 47 -20.69 -21.76 15.79
C ILE A 47 -21.29 -20.35 15.61
N PHE A 48 -22.55 -20.12 15.99
CA PHE A 48 -23.15 -18.79 15.91
C PHE A 48 -22.54 -17.82 16.92
N GLU A 49 -22.22 -18.28 18.13
CA GLU A 49 -21.49 -17.49 19.14
C GLU A 49 -20.10 -17.10 18.63
N GLU A 50 -19.33 -18.06 18.12
CA GLU A 50 -18.01 -17.81 17.55
C GLU A 50 -18.06 -16.86 16.35
N LEU A 51 -18.99 -17.08 15.40
CA LEU A 51 -19.16 -16.19 14.26
C LEU A 51 -19.52 -14.77 14.68
N THR A 52 -20.40 -14.61 15.68
CA THR A 52 -20.81 -13.30 16.18
C THR A 52 -19.64 -12.57 16.83
N SER A 53 -18.93 -13.24 17.75
CA SER A 53 -17.76 -12.68 18.43
C SER A 53 -16.66 -12.27 17.44
N LYS A 54 -16.33 -13.15 16.50
CA LYS A 54 -15.29 -12.88 15.50
C LYS A 54 -15.73 -11.88 14.43
N ALA A 55 -17.01 -11.75 14.12
CA ALA A 55 -17.52 -10.71 13.24
C ALA A 55 -17.37 -9.31 13.85
N ILE A 56 -17.64 -9.18 15.15
CA ILE A 56 -17.40 -7.93 15.90
C ILE A 56 -15.91 -7.57 15.83
N LEU A 57 -15.03 -8.53 16.16
CA LEU A 57 -13.58 -8.32 16.09
C LEU A 57 -13.10 -7.94 14.68
N TYR A 58 -13.60 -8.63 13.66
CA TYR A 58 -13.27 -8.32 12.26
C TYR A 58 -13.74 -6.91 11.86
N GLY A 59 -14.91 -6.49 12.33
CA GLY A 59 -15.43 -5.13 12.18
C GLY A 59 -14.53 -4.09 12.83
N THR A 60 -14.06 -4.34 14.06
CA THR A 60 -13.09 -3.51 14.79
C THR A 60 -11.78 -3.37 14.01
N LEU A 61 -11.28 -4.44 13.39
CA LEU A 61 -10.06 -4.38 12.58
C LEU A 61 -10.23 -3.54 11.30
N LEU A 62 -11.43 -3.56 10.70
CA LEU A 62 -11.75 -2.76 9.51
C LEU A 62 -12.07 -1.29 9.83
N ARG A 63 -12.58 -1.04 11.04
CA ARG A 63 -12.98 0.28 11.54
C ARG A 63 -12.46 0.42 12.96
N PRO A 64 -11.15 0.67 13.12
CA PRO A 64 -10.52 0.72 14.43
C PRO A 64 -11.14 1.82 15.29
N PRO A 65 -11.59 1.49 16.52
CA PRO A 65 -12.20 2.46 17.44
C PRO A 65 -11.15 3.40 18.05
N GLU A 66 -11.60 4.52 18.59
CA GLU A 66 -10.73 5.56 19.18
C GLU A 66 -9.94 5.10 20.42
N ASN A 67 -10.36 4.01 21.08
CA ASN A 67 -9.67 3.46 22.23
C ASN A 67 -8.42 2.64 21.87
N PHE A 68 -8.19 2.36 20.58
CA PHE A 68 -6.90 1.82 20.12
C PHE A 68 -5.84 2.92 20.15
N SER A 69 -4.57 2.52 20.28
CA SER A 69 -3.47 3.47 20.19
C SER A 69 -3.45 4.14 18.81
N THR A 70 -3.06 5.42 18.74
CA THR A 70 -2.99 6.18 17.48
C THR A 70 -2.17 5.45 16.41
N LEU A 71 -1.08 4.79 16.81
CA LEU A 71 -0.23 4.01 15.90
C LEU A 71 -0.97 2.80 15.32
N LEU A 72 -1.72 2.07 16.14
CA LEU A 72 -2.47 0.90 15.69
C LEU A 72 -3.63 1.30 14.77
N VAL A 73 -4.37 2.36 15.11
CA VAL A 73 -5.44 2.93 14.26
C VAL A 73 -4.87 3.33 12.89
N ARG A 74 -3.73 4.02 12.88
CA ARG A 74 -3.02 4.41 11.65
C ARG A 74 -2.66 3.18 10.83
N ASP A 75 -1.98 2.20 11.41
CA ASP A 75 -1.45 1.07 10.65
C ASP A 75 -2.57 0.13 10.13
N LEU A 76 -3.68 -0.04 10.86
CA LEU A 76 -4.86 -0.73 10.35
C LEU A 76 -5.49 0.01 9.16
N THR A 77 -5.54 1.35 9.23
CA THR A 77 -6.02 2.20 8.13
C THR A 77 -5.11 2.07 6.90
N GLU A 78 -3.78 2.09 7.10
CA GLU A 78 -2.81 1.88 6.02
C GLU A 78 -2.93 0.49 5.41
N LEU A 79 -3.15 -0.56 6.21
CA LEU A 79 -3.35 -1.92 5.72
C LEU A 79 -4.55 -2.02 4.76
N GLN A 80 -5.64 -1.29 5.06
CA GLN A 80 -6.77 -1.16 4.14
C GLN A 80 -6.39 -0.43 2.84
N ARG A 81 -5.63 0.68 2.95
CA ARG A 81 -5.17 1.50 1.81
C ARG A 81 -4.20 0.75 0.89
N ILE A 82 -3.37 -0.14 1.44
CA ILE A 82 -2.48 -1.04 0.70
C ILE A 82 -3.29 -2.08 -0.10
N GLY A 83 -4.52 -2.40 0.33
CA GLY A 83 -5.32 -3.47 -0.27
C GLY A 83 -4.92 -4.86 0.22
N ALA A 84 -4.40 -4.97 1.46
CA ALA A 84 -3.92 -6.20 2.07
C ALA A 84 -5.06 -7.07 2.63
N ALA A 85 -6.07 -7.40 1.82
CA ALA A 85 -7.26 -8.10 2.29
C ALA A 85 -6.96 -9.45 2.98
N SER A 86 -5.96 -10.19 2.50
CA SER A 86 -5.56 -11.49 3.08
C SER A 86 -4.92 -11.36 4.47
N ALA A 87 -4.37 -10.20 4.84
CA ALA A 87 -3.78 -9.99 6.16
C ALA A 87 -4.81 -10.10 7.29
N TYR A 88 -6.08 -9.77 7.00
CA TYR A 88 -7.12 -9.74 8.01
C TYR A 88 -7.47 -11.12 8.59
N GLN A 89 -7.17 -12.23 7.91
CA GLN A 89 -7.32 -13.56 8.52
C GLN A 89 -6.24 -13.84 9.57
N ILE A 90 -5.02 -13.32 9.34
CA ILE A 90 -3.90 -13.38 10.30
C ILE A 90 -4.23 -12.48 11.49
N LEU A 91 -4.68 -11.25 11.24
CA LEU A 91 -5.07 -10.32 12.30
C LEU A 91 -6.26 -10.83 13.11
N LEU A 92 -7.26 -11.44 12.46
CA LEU A 92 -8.40 -12.03 13.17
C LEU A 92 -7.95 -13.12 14.13
N PHE A 93 -6.98 -13.95 13.73
CA PHE A 93 -6.36 -14.93 14.61
C PHE A 93 -5.58 -14.25 15.75
N LEU A 94 -4.63 -13.36 15.43
CA LEU A 94 -3.76 -12.74 16.44
C LEU A 94 -4.54 -11.95 17.49
N PHE A 95 -5.52 -11.15 17.08
CA PHE A 95 -6.36 -10.36 18.00
C PHE A 95 -7.37 -11.21 18.78
N SER A 96 -7.54 -12.48 18.44
CA SER A 96 -8.37 -13.41 19.21
C SER A 96 -7.62 -14.14 20.31
N LEU A 97 -6.28 -14.02 20.34
CA LEU A 97 -5.44 -14.66 21.34
C LEU A 97 -5.46 -13.85 22.65
N PRO A 98 -5.34 -14.53 23.81
CA PRO A 98 -5.08 -13.85 25.08
C PRO A 98 -3.77 -13.06 25.03
N ASN A 99 -3.73 -11.89 25.68
CA ASN A 99 -2.56 -11.01 25.68
C ASN A 99 -1.32 -11.70 26.27
N GLU A 100 -1.49 -12.62 27.22
CA GLU A 100 -0.39 -13.36 27.85
C GLU A 100 0.36 -14.25 26.86
N GLN A 101 -0.30 -14.65 25.76
CA GLN A 101 0.29 -15.46 24.69
C GLN A 101 1.04 -14.62 23.66
N LEU A 102 1.04 -13.28 23.77
CA LEU A 102 1.66 -12.38 22.81
C LEU A 102 2.73 -11.52 23.49
N GLN A 103 3.95 -11.56 22.97
CA GLN A 103 5.08 -10.83 23.57
C GLN A 103 5.87 -10.08 22.51
N PRO A 104 6.21 -8.79 22.72
CA PRO A 104 5.95 -7.96 23.92
C PRO A 104 4.50 -7.44 24.02
N GLU A 105 4.17 -6.63 25.04
CA GLU A 105 2.85 -6.02 25.23
C GLU A 105 2.29 -5.29 24.00
N ASN A 106 3.16 -4.66 23.19
CA ASN A 106 2.80 -3.98 21.95
C ASN A 106 2.83 -4.90 20.70
N PHE A 107 2.89 -6.23 20.86
CA PHE A 107 3.01 -7.20 19.76
C PHE A 107 2.00 -6.95 18.64
N LEU A 108 0.72 -6.72 18.96
CA LEU A 108 -0.32 -6.54 17.95
C LEU A 108 -0.06 -5.31 17.06
N ALA A 109 0.41 -4.20 17.63
CA ALA A 109 0.74 -3.01 16.86
C ALA A 109 1.94 -3.27 15.94
N GLU A 110 2.98 -3.92 16.46
CA GLU A 110 4.16 -4.30 15.68
C GLU A 110 3.83 -5.30 14.57
N ALA A 111 2.94 -6.27 14.83
CA ALA A 111 2.48 -7.24 13.84
C ALA A 111 1.70 -6.57 12.70
N VAL A 112 0.82 -5.61 13.00
CA VAL A 112 0.11 -4.84 11.96
C VAL A 112 1.09 -4.01 11.15
N ASN A 113 2.06 -3.35 11.79
CA ASN A 113 3.10 -2.59 11.10
C ASN A 113 3.92 -3.47 10.16
N LEU A 114 4.35 -4.63 10.64
CA LEU A 114 5.10 -5.61 9.87
C LEU A 114 4.30 -6.11 8.66
N LEU A 115 3.01 -6.40 8.84
CA LEU A 115 2.11 -6.81 7.76
C LEU A 115 1.92 -5.70 6.72
N CYS A 116 1.88 -4.43 7.13
CA CYS A 116 1.86 -3.31 6.17
C CYS A 116 3.10 -3.32 5.27
N ARG A 117 4.30 -3.38 5.85
CA ARG A 117 5.57 -3.41 5.08
C ARG A 117 5.65 -4.64 4.18
N TYR A 118 5.26 -5.79 4.70
CA TYR A 118 5.18 -7.04 3.95
C TYR A 118 4.26 -6.90 2.74
N HIS A 119 3.07 -6.33 2.91
CA HIS A 119 2.10 -6.19 1.84
C HIS A 119 2.44 -5.10 0.82
N VAL A 120 3.11 -4.01 1.21
CA VAL A 120 3.69 -3.06 0.24
C VAL A 120 4.66 -3.80 -0.67
N ARG A 121 5.62 -4.53 -0.09
CA ARG A 121 6.60 -5.30 -0.87
C ARG A 121 5.94 -6.35 -1.76
N ARG A 122 4.99 -7.10 -1.20
CA ARG A 122 4.25 -8.13 -1.94
C ARG A 122 3.44 -7.54 -3.09
N ASN A 123 2.78 -6.40 -2.91
CA ASN A 123 1.93 -5.79 -3.94
C ASN A 123 2.76 -5.12 -5.05
N VAL A 124 3.95 -4.62 -4.73
CA VAL A 124 4.89 -4.07 -5.70
C VAL A 124 5.55 -5.17 -6.53
N THR A 125 5.82 -6.34 -5.95
CA THR A 125 6.61 -7.42 -6.60
C THR A 125 5.80 -8.64 -7.02
N ASP A 126 4.49 -8.64 -6.75
CA ASP A 126 3.58 -9.81 -6.80
C ASP A 126 4.21 -11.10 -6.23
N THR A 127 5.00 -10.95 -5.16
CA THR A 127 5.73 -12.06 -4.54
C THR A 127 5.51 -12.04 -3.02
N PRO A 128 4.82 -13.06 -2.46
CA PRO A 128 4.19 -14.19 -3.15
C PRO A 128 2.99 -13.78 -4.03
N ALA A 129 2.68 -14.64 -5.02
CA ALA A 129 1.61 -14.39 -5.99
C ALA A 129 0.23 -14.38 -5.32
N THR A 130 -0.72 -13.64 -5.89
CA THR A 130 -2.07 -13.44 -5.31
C THR A 130 -2.77 -14.75 -4.90
N ARG A 131 -2.64 -15.80 -5.72
CA ARG A 131 -3.28 -17.11 -5.49
C ARG A 131 -2.74 -17.84 -4.24
N ASP A 132 -1.54 -17.48 -3.81
CA ASP A 132 -0.81 -18.13 -2.73
C ASP A 132 -1.01 -17.42 -1.39
N LEU A 133 -1.65 -16.23 -1.35
CA LEU A 133 -1.83 -15.44 -0.12
C LEU A 133 -2.69 -16.15 0.94
N ASP A 134 -3.84 -16.70 0.57
CA ASP A 134 -4.70 -17.43 1.51
C ASP A 134 -4.00 -18.71 2.03
N PRO A 135 -3.42 -19.58 1.18
CA PRO A 135 -2.59 -20.69 1.66
C PRO A 135 -1.45 -20.27 2.57
N ALA A 136 -0.71 -19.21 2.21
CA ALA A 136 0.42 -18.68 2.98
C ALA A 136 -0.01 -18.18 4.37
N ALA A 137 -1.15 -17.48 4.45
CA ALA A 137 -1.73 -17.03 5.71
C ALA A 137 -2.18 -18.19 6.60
N ILE A 138 -2.82 -19.21 6.01
CA ILE A 138 -3.20 -20.44 6.73
C ILE A 138 -1.96 -21.13 7.32
N GLU A 139 -0.91 -21.35 6.51
CA GLU A 139 0.34 -21.98 6.95
C GLU A 139 1.02 -21.15 8.06
N LEU A 140 0.93 -19.81 8.01
CA LEU A 140 1.42 -18.93 9.08
C LEU A 140 0.65 -19.10 10.38
N ILE A 141 -0.67 -19.11 10.32
CA ILE A 141 -1.52 -19.28 11.50
C ILE A 141 -1.26 -20.64 12.15
N GLU A 142 -1.20 -21.71 11.35
CA GLU A 142 -0.87 -23.05 11.86
C GLU A 142 0.51 -23.09 12.53
N ALA A 143 1.52 -22.45 11.95
CA ALA A 143 2.85 -22.35 12.57
C ALA A 143 2.84 -21.52 13.87
N CYS A 144 2.03 -20.47 13.96
CA CYS A 144 1.86 -19.70 15.19
C CYS A 144 1.18 -20.53 16.28
N VAL A 145 0.13 -21.29 15.93
CA VAL A 145 -0.56 -22.19 16.85
C VAL A 145 0.39 -23.23 17.44
N GLU A 146 1.20 -23.89 16.60
CA GLU A 146 2.18 -24.87 17.07
C GLU A 146 3.27 -24.22 17.94
N THR A 147 3.72 -23.01 17.59
CA THR A 147 4.67 -22.24 18.42
C THR A 147 4.09 -21.98 19.82
N ILE A 148 2.85 -21.51 19.90
CA ILE A 148 2.19 -21.20 21.18
C ILE A 148 1.99 -22.48 22.00
N LYS A 149 1.62 -23.61 21.38
CA LYS A 149 1.51 -24.89 22.09
C LYS A 149 2.84 -25.34 22.70
N GLN A 150 3.95 -25.13 22.01
CA GLN A 150 5.27 -25.57 22.45
C GLN A 150 5.90 -24.64 23.49
N HIS A 151 5.70 -23.32 23.35
CA HIS A 151 6.42 -22.31 24.14
C HIS A 151 5.51 -21.47 25.05
N GLY A 152 4.19 -21.68 25.00
CA GLY A 152 3.18 -20.93 25.75
C GLY A 152 2.88 -19.53 25.21
N SER A 153 3.74 -18.97 24.37
CA SER A 153 3.59 -17.62 23.79
C SER A 153 4.23 -17.50 22.41
N LEU A 154 3.87 -16.44 21.69
CA LEU A 154 4.43 -16.04 20.41
C LEU A 154 5.21 -14.73 20.60
N THR A 155 6.50 -14.75 20.29
CA THR A 155 7.34 -13.54 20.28
C THR A 155 7.29 -12.84 18.93
N LEU A 156 7.49 -11.52 18.89
CA LEU A 156 7.57 -10.76 17.63
C LEU A 156 8.69 -11.26 16.71
N GLU A 157 9.84 -11.66 17.28
CA GLU A 157 10.94 -12.27 16.52
C GLU A 157 10.51 -13.56 15.84
N THR A 158 9.82 -14.44 16.57
CA THR A 158 9.34 -15.71 16.02
C THR A 158 8.27 -15.47 14.96
N PHE A 159 7.32 -14.57 15.21
CA PHE A 159 6.29 -14.21 14.22
C PHE A 159 6.92 -13.65 12.94
N THR A 160 7.89 -12.75 13.07
CA THR A 160 8.61 -12.15 11.93
C THR A 160 9.30 -13.23 11.11
N ARG A 161 10.05 -14.11 11.77
CA ARG A 161 10.72 -15.24 11.13
C ARG A 161 9.73 -16.13 10.37
N LEU A 162 8.62 -16.51 11.02
CA LEU A 162 7.59 -17.34 10.39
C LEU A 162 6.95 -16.64 9.17
N LEU A 163 6.72 -15.33 9.23
CA LEU A 163 6.13 -14.55 8.14
C LEU A 163 7.01 -14.51 6.89
N VAL A 164 8.34 -14.55 7.03
CA VAL A 164 9.30 -14.39 5.91
C VAL A 164 9.94 -15.70 5.44
N GLU A 165 9.44 -16.84 5.90
CA GLU A 165 9.98 -18.17 5.59
C GLU A 165 9.12 -18.97 4.58
N GLY A 166 9.80 -19.89 3.88
CA GLY A 166 9.14 -20.85 2.98
C GLY A 166 8.37 -20.16 1.86
N LYS A 167 7.15 -20.63 1.58
CA LYS A 167 6.26 -20.08 0.54
C LYS A 167 5.76 -18.66 0.85
N ARG A 168 5.89 -18.20 2.09
CA ARG A 168 5.51 -16.85 2.54
C ARG A 168 6.61 -15.84 2.27
N ARG A 169 7.82 -16.27 1.91
CA ARG A 169 8.98 -15.40 1.72
C ARG A 169 8.67 -14.30 0.69
N PRO A 170 8.79 -13.02 1.06
CA PRO A 170 8.60 -11.92 0.12
C PRO A 170 9.80 -11.80 -0.82
N ALA A 171 9.68 -10.97 -1.85
CA ALA A 171 10.81 -10.64 -2.72
C ALA A 171 12.02 -10.07 -1.94
N SER A 172 13.23 -10.22 -2.49
CA SER A 172 14.43 -9.58 -1.96
C SER A 172 14.37 -8.05 -2.10
N LEU A 173 15.19 -7.33 -1.33
CA LEU A 173 15.36 -5.88 -1.49
C LEU A 173 15.78 -5.49 -2.91
N GLU A 174 16.63 -6.28 -3.57
CA GLU A 174 17.04 -6.05 -4.96
C GLU A 174 15.85 -6.14 -5.92
N ARG A 175 15.00 -7.16 -5.77
CA ARG A 175 13.79 -7.31 -6.59
C ARG A 175 12.76 -6.21 -6.30
N LEU A 176 12.63 -5.80 -5.05
CA LEU A 176 11.78 -4.66 -4.68
C LEU A 176 12.30 -3.37 -5.33
N ARG A 177 13.62 -3.11 -5.28
CA ARG A 177 14.25 -1.97 -5.94
C ARG A 177 13.95 -1.96 -7.44
N ALA A 178 14.21 -3.07 -8.11
CA ALA A 178 14.00 -3.19 -9.56
C ALA A 178 12.53 -2.93 -9.94
N ALA A 179 11.58 -3.43 -9.17
CA ALA A 179 10.15 -3.17 -9.39
C ALA A 179 9.78 -1.70 -9.18
N LEU A 180 10.31 -1.05 -8.14
CA LEU A 180 10.06 0.38 -7.86
C LEU A 180 10.71 1.31 -8.90
N GLU A 181 11.87 0.93 -9.45
CA GLU A 181 12.55 1.66 -10.53
C GLU A 181 11.87 1.44 -11.91
N GLY A 182 11.00 0.44 -12.01
CA GLY A 182 10.23 0.08 -13.18
C GLY A 182 8.97 0.94 -13.42
N SER A 183 8.05 0.40 -14.22
CA SER A 183 6.85 1.08 -14.71
C SER A 183 5.67 0.89 -13.74
N ILE A 184 5.84 1.32 -12.49
CA ILE A 184 4.90 1.01 -11.38
C ILE A 184 3.45 1.42 -11.66
N TYR A 185 3.22 2.53 -12.37
CA TYR A 185 1.85 2.97 -12.67
C TYR A 185 1.15 2.05 -13.67
N ALA A 186 1.88 1.57 -14.68
CA ALA A 186 1.31 0.65 -15.67
C ALA A 186 1.03 -0.72 -15.05
N GLU A 187 1.89 -1.17 -14.15
CA GLU A 187 1.76 -2.46 -13.47
C GLU A 187 0.67 -2.44 -12.39
N ASN A 188 0.64 -1.38 -11.58
CA ASN A 188 -0.28 -1.25 -10.45
C ASN A 188 -0.52 0.22 -10.07
N ALA A 189 -1.42 0.89 -10.78
CA ALA A 189 -1.79 2.29 -10.52
C ALA A 189 -2.25 2.55 -9.08
N GLY A 190 -2.90 1.57 -8.43
CA GLY A 190 -3.31 1.66 -7.04
C GLY A 190 -2.11 1.75 -6.09
N MET A 191 -1.12 0.86 -6.28
CA MET A 191 0.11 0.94 -5.49
C MET A 191 0.97 2.14 -5.84
N ALA A 192 1.06 2.55 -7.11
CA ALA A 192 1.73 3.78 -7.49
C ALA A 192 1.17 4.98 -6.68
N ARG A 193 -0.17 5.06 -6.53
CA ARG A 193 -0.82 6.10 -5.75
C ARG A 193 -0.45 6.01 -4.28
N TYR A 194 -0.56 4.81 -3.70
CA TYR A 194 -0.21 4.57 -2.30
C TYR A 194 1.24 4.97 -2.01
N LEU A 195 2.19 4.58 -2.87
CA LEU A 195 3.61 4.88 -2.70
C LEU A 195 3.91 6.38 -2.77
N LEU A 196 3.25 7.12 -3.67
CA LEU A 196 3.36 8.59 -3.72
C LEU A 196 2.83 9.24 -2.44
N ILE A 197 1.74 8.71 -1.88
CA ILE A 197 1.21 9.19 -0.60
C ILE A 197 2.15 8.82 0.54
N GLN A 198 2.70 7.60 0.55
CA GLN A 198 3.66 7.16 1.55
C GLN A 198 4.88 8.09 1.58
N LEU A 199 5.40 8.49 0.42
CA LEU A 199 6.50 9.44 0.32
C LEU A 199 6.16 10.81 0.90
N ASP A 200 4.93 11.31 0.69
CA ASP A 200 4.49 12.57 1.30
C ASP A 200 4.33 12.43 2.82
N LEU A 201 3.77 11.30 3.28
CA LEU A 201 3.55 10.99 4.70
C LEU A 201 4.84 11.00 5.53
N LEU A 202 5.99 10.66 4.93
CA LEU A 202 7.30 10.73 5.60
C LEU A 202 7.67 12.14 6.07
N HIS A 203 7.01 13.17 5.53
CA HIS A 203 7.27 14.58 5.84
C HIS A 203 6.13 15.25 6.60
N HIS A 204 5.12 14.50 7.07
CA HIS A 204 4.01 15.08 7.81
C HIS A 204 4.48 15.66 9.16
N THR A 205 3.97 16.84 9.48
CA THR A 205 4.18 17.53 10.76
C THR A 205 2.84 18.00 11.33
N ARG A 206 2.85 18.70 12.47
CA ARG A 206 1.63 19.32 13.01
C ARG A 206 1.08 20.41 12.08
N GLU A 207 1.96 21.07 11.33
CA GLU A 207 1.67 22.17 10.41
C GLU A 207 1.40 21.70 8.97
N TYR A 208 1.91 20.52 8.60
CA TYR A 208 1.77 19.94 7.26
C TYR A 208 1.20 18.52 7.34
N GLN A 209 -0.11 18.39 7.09
CA GLN A 209 -0.81 17.10 7.10
C GLN A 209 -1.97 17.10 6.09
N PRO A 210 -1.70 17.23 4.77
CA PRO A 210 -2.77 17.20 3.78
C PRO A 210 -3.47 15.84 3.79
N ASP A 211 -4.80 15.84 3.74
CA ASP A 211 -5.56 14.61 3.52
C ASP A 211 -5.51 14.22 2.03
N LEU A 212 -4.48 13.46 1.67
CA LEU A 212 -4.28 12.93 0.33
C LEU A 212 -5.25 11.78 -0.02
N TRP A 213 -6.07 11.33 0.94
CA TRP A 213 -7.13 10.34 0.71
C TRP A 213 -8.52 10.97 0.63
N ALA A 214 -8.62 12.30 0.77
CA ALA A 214 -9.87 13.03 0.69
C ALA A 214 -10.65 12.71 -0.59
N ARG A 215 -11.97 12.61 -0.43
CA ARG A 215 -12.92 12.35 -1.52
C ARG A 215 -13.91 13.49 -1.65
N ASP A 216 -14.38 13.72 -2.88
CA ASP A 216 -15.46 14.65 -3.16
C ASP A 216 -16.84 14.02 -2.83
N ASP A 217 -17.91 14.81 -3.01
CA ASP A 217 -19.30 14.38 -2.75
C ASP A 217 -19.76 13.20 -3.62
N LYS A 218 -18.98 12.84 -4.66
CA LYS A 218 -19.22 11.70 -5.55
C LYS A 218 -18.30 10.52 -5.22
N GLU A 219 -17.69 10.54 -4.04
CA GLU A 219 -16.73 9.55 -3.56
C GLU A 219 -15.48 9.40 -4.45
N ARG A 220 -15.12 10.40 -5.25
CA ARG A 220 -13.91 10.36 -6.09
C ARG A 220 -12.74 10.96 -5.33
N PHE A 221 -11.54 10.42 -5.51
CA PHE A 221 -10.35 11.02 -4.91
C PHE A 221 -10.14 12.44 -5.43
N ILE A 222 -9.96 13.38 -4.50
CA ILE A 222 -9.58 14.75 -4.83
C ILE A 222 -8.15 14.73 -5.40
N TRP A 223 -7.22 14.10 -4.67
CA TRP A 223 -5.84 13.94 -5.12
C TRP A 223 -5.70 12.72 -6.01
N THR A 224 -5.43 12.97 -7.29
CA THR A 224 -5.20 11.94 -8.31
C THR A 224 -3.73 11.94 -8.74
N ILE A 225 -3.28 10.82 -9.31
CA ILE A 225 -1.95 10.75 -9.92
C ILE A 225 -1.91 11.71 -11.11
N GLU A 226 -0.85 12.51 -11.18
CA GLU A 226 -0.51 13.40 -12.29
C GLU A 226 0.80 12.94 -12.92
N HIS A 227 0.79 12.81 -14.24
CA HIS A 227 1.99 12.54 -15.04
C HIS A 227 2.65 13.85 -15.43
N VAL A 228 3.88 14.07 -14.95
CA VAL A 228 4.62 15.30 -15.26
C VAL A 228 4.93 15.35 -16.76
N LEU A 229 5.73 14.41 -17.27
CA LEU A 229 5.76 14.05 -18.69
C LEU A 229 4.42 13.39 -19.05
N PRO A 230 3.61 13.96 -19.95
CA PRO A 230 2.26 13.46 -20.20
C PRO A 230 2.22 12.06 -20.81
N GLN A 231 1.15 11.32 -20.53
CA GLN A 231 0.84 10.00 -21.13
C GLN A 231 0.06 10.10 -22.45
N ALA A 232 -0.03 11.29 -23.06
CA ALA A 232 -0.76 11.46 -24.32
C ALA A 232 -0.10 10.66 -25.45
N GLU A 233 -0.91 9.96 -26.25
CA GLU A 233 -0.45 9.18 -27.41
C GLU A 233 0.40 10.01 -28.38
N LYS A 234 0.04 11.29 -28.55
CA LYS A 234 0.84 12.27 -29.28
C LYS A 234 1.34 13.34 -28.32
N LEU A 235 2.64 13.36 -28.08
CA LEU A 235 3.26 14.40 -27.29
C LEU A 235 3.18 15.76 -28.02
N PRO A 236 2.83 16.84 -27.32
CA PRO A 236 2.96 18.19 -27.86
C PRO A 236 4.42 18.53 -28.21
N GLN A 237 4.62 19.40 -29.20
CA GLN A 237 5.96 19.78 -29.68
C GLN A 237 6.87 20.30 -28.56
N HIS A 238 6.35 21.02 -27.58
CA HIS A 238 7.15 21.52 -26.46
C HIS A 238 7.71 20.40 -25.57
N TRP A 239 7.02 19.26 -25.46
CA TRP A 239 7.52 18.09 -24.75
C TRP A 239 8.57 17.34 -25.57
N ILE A 240 8.33 17.18 -26.87
CA ILE A 240 9.32 16.59 -27.80
C ILE A 240 10.62 17.40 -27.77
N GLN A 241 10.51 18.73 -27.81
CA GLN A 241 11.65 19.63 -27.68
C GLN A 241 12.38 19.48 -26.34
N MET A 242 11.64 19.33 -25.24
CA MET A 242 12.19 19.24 -23.89
C MET A 242 12.96 17.96 -23.63
N ILE A 243 12.45 16.80 -24.11
CA ILE A 243 13.04 15.50 -23.77
C ILE A 243 14.05 15.00 -24.81
N CYS A 244 13.89 15.36 -26.09
CA CYS A 244 14.73 14.85 -27.19
C CYS A 244 15.07 15.92 -28.23
N ALA A 245 15.15 17.20 -27.83
CA ALA A 245 15.56 18.31 -28.69
C ALA A 245 14.79 18.45 -30.03
N GLY A 246 13.58 17.90 -30.11
CA GLY A 246 12.71 17.98 -31.28
C GLY A 246 12.57 16.68 -32.08
N ASP A 247 13.30 15.59 -31.74
CA ASP A 247 13.15 14.29 -32.40
C ASP A 247 11.91 13.54 -31.88
N PRO A 248 10.86 13.35 -32.72
CA PRO A 248 9.63 12.69 -32.31
C PRO A 248 9.78 11.18 -32.09
N VAL A 249 10.70 10.52 -32.79
CA VAL A 249 10.92 9.06 -32.67
C VAL A 249 11.62 8.77 -31.37
N GLU A 250 12.69 9.52 -31.06
CA GLU A 250 13.39 9.40 -29.80
C GLU A 250 12.49 9.80 -28.62
N ALA A 251 11.70 10.88 -28.77
CA ALA A 251 10.75 11.33 -27.75
C ALA A 251 9.72 10.25 -27.41
N SER A 252 9.23 9.51 -28.40
CA SER A 252 8.31 8.38 -28.18
C SER A 252 8.97 7.26 -27.36
N ALA A 253 10.22 6.91 -27.67
CA ALA A 253 10.96 5.88 -26.94
C ALA A 253 11.25 6.30 -25.50
N VAL A 254 11.61 7.57 -25.28
CA VAL A 254 11.77 8.15 -23.94
C VAL A 254 10.44 8.14 -23.19
N GLN A 255 9.35 8.57 -23.81
CA GLN A 255 8.04 8.58 -23.17
C GLN A 255 7.65 7.18 -22.70
N GLU A 256 7.69 6.18 -23.58
CA GLU A 256 7.33 4.80 -23.26
C GLU A 256 8.10 4.27 -22.04
N LYS A 257 9.41 4.56 -21.97
CA LYS A 257 10.29 4.08 -20.90
C LYS A 257 10.09 4.78 -19.56
N TYR A 258 9.77 6.07 -19.57
CA TYR A 258 9.84 6.92 -18.36
C TYR A 258 8.48 7.39 -17.84
N VAL A 259 7.43 7.39 -18.67
CA VAL A 259 6.14 8.02 -18.34
C VAL A 259 5.51 7.45 -17.06
N ASN A 260 5.64 6.14 -16.84
CA ASN A 260 5.00 5.43 -15.73
C ASN A 260 5.92 5.16 -14.53
N ARG A 261 7.14 5.72 -14.51
CA ARG A 261 8.09 5.58 -13.40
C ARG A 261 7.74 6.54 -12.27
N LEU A 262 8.02 6.16 -11.01
CA LEU A 262 7.76 6.97 -9.82
C LEU A 262 8.26 8.41 -9.95
N GLY A 263 9.47 8.61 -10.48
CA GLY A 263 10.06 9.93 -10.64
C GLY A 263 9.27 10.85 -11.56
N ASN A 264 8.45 10.33 -12.48
CA ASN A 264 7.60 11.13 -13.35
C ASN A 264 6.20 11.41 -12.76
N LEU A 265 5.87 10.83 -11.61
CA LEU A 265 4.53 10.90 -11.04
C LEU A 265 4.49 11.87 -9.87
N THR A 266 3.36 12.52 -9.70
CA THR A 266 3.01 13.28 -8.49
C THR A 266 1.50 13.18 -8.20
N LEU A 267 1.03 13.90 -7.19
CA LEU A 267 -0.39 14.03 -6.87
C LEU A 267 -0.87 15.45 -7.15
N SER A 268 -2.05 15.56 -7.75
CA SER A 268 -2.72 16.84 -7.99
C SER A 268 -4.23 16.72 -7.86
N GLY A 269 -4.84 17.76 -7.29
CA GLY A 269 -6.29 17.99 -7.32
C GLY A 269 -6.79 18.70 -8.58
N TYR A 270 -5.88 19.10 -9.47
CA TYR A 270 -6.15 19.88 -10.68
C TYR A 270 -5.51 19.23 -11.92
N ASN A 271 -5.46 17.90 -11.95
CA ASN A 271 -4.87 17.13 -13.08
C ASN A 271 -5.48 17.58 -14.42
N SER A 272 -6.81 17.77 -14.49
CA SER A 272 -7.47 18.26 -15.71
C SER A 272 -7.00 19.65 -16.17
N ASP A 273 -6.58 20.53 -15.27
CA ASP A 273 -6.03 21.84 -15.62
C ASP A 273 -4.56 21.76 -16.07
N LEU A 274 -3.81 20.76 -15.57
CA LEU A 274 -2.41 20.52 -15.94
C LEU A 274 -2.31 19.85 -17.31
N ALA A 275 -3.05 18.75 -17.52
CA ALA A 275 -3.20 18.01 -18.77
C ALA A 275 -1.86 17.82 -19.52
N THR A 276 -1.77 18.25 -20.78
CA THR A 276 -0.56 18.16 -21.63
C THR A 276 0.21 19.48 -21.71
N SER A 277 -0.08 20.44 -20.82
CA SER A 277 0.61 21.73 -20.76
C SER A 277 2.13 21.55 -20.63
N SER A 278 2.89 22.59 -21.00
CA SER A 278 4.35 22.60 -20.83
C SER A 278 4.73 22.42 -19.36
N PHE A 279 5.91 21.84 -19.12
CA PHE A 279 6.43 21.64 -17.77
C PHE A 279 6.42 22.93 -16.94
N GLU A 280 6.91 24.03 -17.50
CA GLU A 280 6.93 25.33 -16.83
C GLU A 280 5.52 25.79 -16.43
N LYS A 281 4.55 25.69 -17.35
CA LYS A 281 3.16 26.03 -17.07
C LYS A 281 2.58 25.15 -15.96
N LYS A 282 2.83 23.83 -16.01
CA LYS A 282 2.39 22.91 -14.96
C LYS A 282 3.03 23.23 -13.61
N GLN A 283 4.30 23.61 -13.59
CA GLN A 283 5.04 23.94 -12.37
C GLN A 283 4.52 25.23 -11.74
N GLN A 284 4.24 26.26 -12.55
CA GLN A 284 3.85 27.61 -12.11
C GLN A 284 2.33 27.83 -12.03
N LEU A 285 1.51 26.84 -12.38
CA LEU A 285 0.06 27.01 -12.47
C LEU A 285 -0.52 27.54 -11.15
N SER A 286 -1.29 28.62 -11.25
CA SER A 286 -2.01 29.23 -10.13
C SER A 286 -3.44 29.54 -10.51
N LYS A 287 -4.33 29.59 -9.52
CA LYS A 287 -5.72 30.03 -9.66
C LYS A 287 -6.02 31.15 -8.68
N ASP A 288 -6.81 32.11 -9.10
CA ASP A 288 -7.33 33.14 -8.22
C ASP A 288 -8.44 32.54 -7.33
N ARG A 289 -8.32 32.72 -6.02
CA ARG A 289 -9.44 32.39 -5.12
C ARG A 289 -10.49 33.50 -5.20
N THR A 290 -11.69 33.12 -5.60
CA THR A 290 -12.82 34.02 -5.88
C THR A 290 -13.23 34.90 -4.71
N PHE A 291 -12.92 34.51 -3.47
CA PHE A 291 -13.39 35.21 -2.27
C PHE A 291 -12.41 36.25 -1.69
N LEU A 292 -11.11 36.20 -2.02
CA LEU A 292 -10.10 37.12 -1.45
C LEU A 292 -9.07 37.64 -2.47
N GLY A 293 -9.14 37.26 -3.75
CA GLY A 293 -8.21 37.75 -4.79
C GLY A 293 -6.77 37.26 -4.62
N HIS A 294 -6.49 36.35 -3.69
CA HIS A 294 -5.17 35.75 -3.54
C HIS A 294 -5.01 34.58 -4.52
N LYS A 295 -3.84 34.54 -5.18
CA LYS A 295 -3.43 33.41 -6.01
C LYS A 295 -3.01 32.23 -5.15
N ILE A 296 -3.57 31.06 -5.45
CA ILE A 296 -3.12 29.80 -4.89
C ILE A 296 -2.34 29.03 -5.96
N ASN A 297 -1.17 28.50 -5.58
CA ASN A 297 -0.41 27.63 -6.46
C ASN A 297 -1.10 26.26 -6.50
N ILE A 298 -1.53 25.87 -7.70
CA ILE A 298 -2.16 24.57 -7.96
C ILE A 298 -1.29 23.66 -8.82
N GLY A 299 -0.19 24.20 -9.36
CA GLY A 299 0.89 23.48 -10.01
C GLY A 299 1.87 22.84 -9.04
N TYR A 300 3.04 22.46 -9.52
CA TYR A 300 4.02 21.73 -8.69
C TYR A 300 4.67 22.57 -7.58
N ARG A 301 4.52 23.90 -7.60
CA ARG A 301 4.90 24.81 -6.51
C ARG A 301 3.82 24.99 -5.43
N ASN A 302 2.93 24.01 -5.30
CA ASN A 302 1.82 24.01 -4.33
C ASN A 302 2.22 23.73 -2.87
N GLY A 303 3.51 23.46 -2.60
CA GLY A 303 4.01 23.18 -1.24
C GLY A 303 3.87 21.72 -0.81
N LEU A 304 3.39 20.82 -1.68
CA LEU A 304 3.34 19.39 -1.37
C LEU A 304 4.77 18.86 -1.13
N ALA A 305 5.00 18.14 -0.03
CA ALA A 305 6.31 17.58 0.30
C ALA A 305 6.81 16.64 -0.81
N LEU A 306 5.90 15.85 -1.40
CA LEU A 306 6.19 15.04 -2.59
C LEU A 306 6.77 15.82 -3.78
N ASN A 307 6.33 17.06 -4.00
CA ASN A 307 6.83 17.94 -5.06
C ASN A 307 8.16 18.61 -4.70
N ASN A 308 8.42 18.77 -3.41
CA ASN A 308 9.65 19.37 -2.86
C ASN A 308 10.72 18.32 -2.50
N LEU A 309 10.44 17.02 -2.70
CA LEU A 309 11.35 15.93 -2.41
C LEU A 309 12.67 16.12 -3.19
N PRO A 310 13.82 16.25 -2.50
CA PRO A 310 15.08 16.57 -3.14
C PRO A 310 15.68 15.34 -3.85
N PHE A 311 16.27 15.56 -5.02
CA PHE A 311 17.05 14.57 -5.75
C PHE A 311 18.28 15.23 -6.40
N MET A 312 19.37 14.47 -6.54
CA MET A 312 20.62 15.00 -7.11
C MET A 312 20.78 14.60 -8.57
N LEU A 313 21.27 15.52 -9.39
CA LEU A 313 21.74 15.26 -10.75
C LEU A 313 23.07 16.02 -10.97
N GLY A 314 24.16 15.26 -11.05
CA GLY A 314 25.51 15.83 -10.90
C GLY A 314 25.68 16.41 -9.49
N ASP A 315 26.28 17.60 -9.39
CA ASP A 315 26.51 18.31 -8.12
C ASP A 315 25.31 19.17 -7.68
N ASN A 316 24.22 19.18 -8.46
CA ASN A 316 23.05 20.02 -8.20
C ASN A 316 21.94 19.21 -7.53
N THR A 317 21.23 19.85 -6.61
CA THR A 317 20.01 19.32 -5.99
C THR A 317 18.78 20.00 -6.58
N PHE A 318 17.83 19.19 -7.02
CA PHE A 318 16.55 19.63 -7.59
C PHE A 318 15.38 19.05 -6.82
N SER A 319 14.20 19.59 -7.09
CA SER A 319 12.91 19.01 -6.75
C SER A 319 11.96 19.20 -7.94
N LEU A 320 10.80 18.55 -7.95
CA LEU A 320 9.82 18.79 -9.02
C LEU A 320 9.35 20.26 -9.04
N ALA A 321 9.29 20.91 -7.87
CA ALA A 321 8.92 22.32 -7.73
C ALA A 321 9.98 23.31 -8.25
N THR A 322 11.26 22.92 -8.27
CA THR A 322 12.40 23.80 -8.55
C THR A 322 13.20 23.43 -9.79
N ALA A 323 13.00 22.23 -10.36
CA ALA A 323 13.73 21.80 -11.55
C ALA A 323 13.46 22.77 -12.72
N PRO A 324 14.50 23.15 -13.49
CA PRO A 324 14.34 24.05 -14.64
C PRO A 324 13.85 23.33 -15.91
N THR A 325 14.00 22.00 -15.97
CA THR A 325 13.59 21.14 -17.08
C THR A 325 13.13 19.79 -16.53
N TRP A 326 12.50 18.98 -17.39
CA TRP A 326 12.03 17.65 -17.03
C TRP A 326 12.45 16.61 -18.07
N SER A 327 13.74 16.30 -18.08
CA SER A 327 14.37 15.32 -18.98
C SER A 327 14.29 13.88 -18.43
N ALA A 328 14.73 12.91 -19.25
CA ALA A 328 14.83 11.52 -18.84
C ALA A 328 15.76 11.34 -17.62
N GLU A 329 16.87 12.08 -17.56
CA GLU A 329 17.82 12.06 -16.45
C GLU A 329 17.21 12.60 -15.16
N MET A 330 16.38 13.65 -15.24
CA MET A 330 15.64 14.19 -14.08
C MET A 330 14.65 13.15 -13.54
N ILE A 331 13.89 12.49 -14.42
CA ILE A 331 12.95 11.43 -14.04
C ILE A 331 13.70 10.27 -13.39
N GLU A 332 14.83 9.85 -13.96
CA GLU A 332 15.64 8.76 -13.44
C GLU A 332 16.22 9.10 -12.05
N ALA A 333 16.82 10.28 -11.91
CA ALA A 333 17.40 10.74 -10.66
C ALA A 333 16.35 10.84 -9.54
N ARG A 334 15.18 11.43 -9.85
CA ARG A 334 14.06 11.49 -8.90
C ARG A 334 13.52 10.10 -8.57
N THR A 335 13.41 9.20 -9.55
CA THR A 335 13.00 7.81 -9.34
C THR A 335 13.92 7.14 -8.32
N LYS A 336 15.24 7.22 -8.50
CA LYS A 336 16.22 6.64 -7.57
C LYS A 336 16.11 7.21 -6.15
N ALA A 337 15.93 8.52 -6.01
CA ALA A 337 15.75 9.16 -4.71
C ALA A 337 14.48 8.65 -4.00
N MET A 338 13.35 8.60 -4.73
CA MET A 338 12.08 8.08 -4.20
C MET A 338 12.17 6.59 -3.85
N VAL A 339 12.81 5.78 -4.68
CA VAL A 339 13.03 4.35 -4.45
C VAL A 339 13.83 4.12 -3.17
N ASN A 340 14.90 4.89 -2.94
CA ASN A 340 15.70 4.74 -1.73
C ASN A 340 14.86 4.99 -0.46
N LEU A 341 14.05 6.06 -0.45
CA LEU A 341 13.15 6.36 0.68
C LEU A 341 12.12 5.24 0.89
N LEU A 342 11.53 4.72 -0.19
CA LEU A 342 10.55 3.63 -0.12
C LEU A 342 11.18 2.32 0.33
N LEU A 343 12.43 2.03 -0.04
CA LEU A 343 13.15 0.87 0.44
C LEU A 343 13.35 0.96 1.95
N GLU A 344 13.88 2.08 2.45
CA GLU A 344 14.07 2.27 3.89
C GLU A 344 12.75 2.18 4.67
N ALA A 345 11.68 2.83 4.18
CA ALA A 345 10.36 2.81 4.82
C ALA A 345 9.71 1.42 4.85
N ASN A 346 10.08 0.52 3.93
CA ASN A 346 9.48 -0.80 3.76
C ASN A 346 10.49 -1.95 3.93
N LYS A 347 11.59 -1.71 4.66
CA LYS A 347 12.49 -2.78 5.14
C LYS A 347 11.79 -3.66 6.16
N LEU A 348 11.99 -4.96 6.01
CA LEU A 348 11.58 -5.95 7.00
C LEU A 348 12.70 -6.09 8.05
N PRO A 349 12.37 -6.48 9.30
CA PRO A 349 13.39 -6.66 10.32
C PRO A 349 14.46 -7.67 9.89
N GLY A 350 15.73 -7.31 10.08
CA GLY A 350 16.88 -8.14 9.72
C GLY A 350 17.50 -7.86 8.34
N GLU A 351 17.01 -6.84 7.60
CA GLU A 351 17.52 -6.43 6.28
C GLU A 351 18.36 -5.14 6.27
#